data_AF-A0A2D0H9S9-F1
#
_entry.id   AF-A0A2D0H9S9-F1
#
_cell.length_a   1.000
_cell.length_b   1.000
_cell.length_c   1.000
_cell.angle_alpha   90.00
_cell.angle_beta   90.00
_cell.angle_gamma   90.00
#
_symmetry.space_group_name_H-M   'P 1'
#
loop_
_entity.id
_entity.type
_entity.pdbx_description
1 polymer ?
#
loop_
_entity_poly.entity_id
_entity_poly.type
_entity_poly.pdbx_seq_one_letter_code
_entity_poly.pdbx_strand_id
1 'polypeptide(L)'
;MTNASNADIRHFLEQFFGTDNKFDLGQIERGEGKQAKIRPWVELLTKGEPQPTILPCWRSESVDWYAIALSERQLRRLSEELMAFVGPTYSTFRGQRAQLNPQDPIELAVYEFTGGAAVKLCGQATDVWEALERMRRVSERRAKRVADIPRPTGRVLRDFYMALQAGDRIAAENSLQYLVDQHRLDALNLLFLRVQLLAELEQWNELLTLPELGNLLQVRRPFAVTQALLRAVYRTELQHFEDNNAPGSAVAYFQEVVFPRYNNLFAVRAGSKIPEVLKLFMLLAVGGEPTKPALRDELLAIGEVEETHRSYLHLLAALLKDATPDSEDNPLQQAEQLYQNG
;
A
#
# COMPACT_ATOMS: atom_id res chain seq x y z
N MET A 1 3.78 -24.24 -1.41
CA MET A 1 5.07 -23.55 -1.31
C MET A 1 5.43 -23.54 0.17
N THR A 2 6.21 -24.51 0.60
CA THR A 2 6.69 -24.61 1.99
C THR A 2 7.84 -23.62 2.13
N ASN A 3 7.58 -22.47 2.76
CA ASN A 3 8.66 -21.61 3.23
C ASN A 3 9.40 -22.43 4.30
N ALA A 4 10.64 -22.81 4.02
CA ALA A 4 11.50 -23.47 5.01
C ALA A 4 11.60 -22.55 6.23
N SER A 5 11.26 -23.06 7.41
CA SER A 5 11.34 -22.27 8.62
C SER A 5 12.81 -22.04 9.00
N ASN A 6 13.10 -20.98 9.76
CA ASN A 6 14.47 -20.73 10.24
C ASN A 6 15.06 -21.92 11.02
N ALA A 7 14.20 -22.72 11.67
CA ALA A 7 14.61 -23.94 12.36
C ALA A 7 15.07 -25.03 11.39
N ASP A 8 14.36 -25.22 10.28
CA ASP A 8 14.71 -26.21 9.24
C ASP A 8 16.05 -25.87 8.58
N ILE A 9 16.29 -24.58 8.33
CA ILE A 9 17.53 -24.08 7.73
C ILE A 9 18.71 -24.30 8.68
N ARG A 10 18.53 -24.02 9.97
CA ARG A 10 19.56 -24.26 10.99
C ARG A 10 19.90 -25.75 11.07
N HIS A 11 18.88 -26.59 11.13
CA HIS A 11 19.06 -28.04 11.19
C HIS A 11 19.80 -28.57 9.96
N PHE A 12 19.42 -28.12 8.75
CA PHE A 12 20.12 -28.47 7.51
C PHE A 12 21.60 -28.05 7.54
N LEU A 13 21.91 -26.82 7.96
CA LEU A 13 23.29 -26.34 8.02
C LEU A 13 24.14 -27.13 9.01
N GLU A 14 23.58 -27.50 10.16
CA GLU A 14 24.27 -28.33 11.17
C GLU A 14 24.55 -29.74 10.66
N GLN A 15 23.65 -30.34 9.87
CA GLN A 15 23.89 -31.62 9.21
C GLN A 15 24.91 -31.49 8.06
N PHE A 16 24.80 -30.46 7.23
CA PHE A 16 25.67 -30.25 6.06
C PHE A 16 27.12 -29.94 6.43
N PHE A 17 27.33 -29.16 7.49
CA PHE A 17 28.64 -28.85 8.08
C PHE A 17 28.97 -29.77 9.27
N GLY A 18 28.36 -30.96 9.32
CA GLY A 18 28.61 -31.97 10.34
C GLY A 18 29.97 -32.68 10.18
N THR A 19 30.10 -33.85 10.79
CA THR A 19 31.40 -34.55 10.96
C THR A 19 32.14 -34.87 9.68
N ASP A 20 31.43 -35.08 8.56
CA ASP A 20 32.03 -35.46 7.29
C ASP A 20 32.50 -34.25 6.46
N ASN A 21 32.22 -33.03 6.90
CA ASN A 21 32.67 -31.80 6.27
C ASN A 21 33.78 -31.15 7.11
N LYS A 22 34.96 -30.91 6.52
CA LYS A 22 36.07 -30.25 7.23
C LYS A 22 35.81 -28.76 7.53
N PHE A 23 34.76 -28.17 6.98
CA PHE A 23 34.34 -26.79 7.27
C PHE A 23 33.49 -26.75 8.54
N ASP A 24 33.81 -25.83 9.46
CA ASP A 24 33.14 -25.67 10.75
C ASP A 24 32.13 -24.52 10.68
N LEU A 25 30.85 -24.83 10.87
CA LEU A 25 29.77 -23.84 10.81
C LEU A 25 29.97 -22.69 11.82
N GLY A 26 30.45 -22.99 13.03
CA GLY A 26 30.68 -21.99 14.07
C GLY A 26 31.76 -20.97 13.69
N GLN A 27 32.86 -21.41 13.07
CA GLN A 27 33.91 -20.52 12.56
C GLN A 27 33.43 -19.68 11.36
N ILE A 28 32.60 -20.25 10.48
CA ILE A 28 32.00 -19.53 9.35
C ILE A 28 31.10 -18.39 9.86
N GLU A 29 30.24 -18.68 10.84
CA GLU A 29 29.30 -17.70 11.41
C GLU A 29 30.03 -16.58 12.15
N ARG A 30 31.07 -16.92 12.93
CA ARG A 30 31.94 -15.92 13.59
C ARG A 30 32.80 -15.12 12.59
N GLY A 31 32.99 -15.63 11.37
CA GLY A 31 33.81 -14.98 10.34
C GLY A 31 35.31 -15.10 10.62
N GLU A 32 35.74 -16.21 11.22
CA GLU A 32 37.12 -16.42 11.65
C GLU A 32 37.94 -17.19 10.57
N GLY A 33 39.20 -16.82 10.40
CA GLY A 33 40.17 -17.57 9.58
C GLY A 33 39.84 -17.65 8.08
N LYS A 34 40.32 -18.71 7.42
CA LYS A 34 40.15 -18.93 5.97
C LYS A 34 38.70 -19.26 5.57
N GLN A 35 37.89 -19.72 6.52
CA GLN A 35 36.49 -20.16 6.30
C GLN A 35 35.49 -19.00 6.32
N ALA A 36 35.90 -17.82 6.80
CA ALA A 36 35.10 -16.58 6.75
C ALA A 36 34.57 -16.25 5.35
N LYS A 37 35.27 -16.70 4.29
CA LYS A 37 34.87 -16.50 2.90
C LYS A 37 33.59 -17.26 2.51
N ILE A 38 33.19 -18.28 3.27
CA ILE A 38 31.97 -19.07 3.04
C ILE A 38 30.73 -18.38 3.63
N ARG A 39 30.93 -17.50 4.61
CA ARG A 39 29.86 -16.81 5.33
C ARG A 39 28.82 -16.13 4.41
N PRO A 40 29.19 -15.40 3.34
CA PRO A 40 28.20 -14.77 2.46
C PRO A 40 27.26 -15.79 1.79
N TRP A 41 27.72 -17.02 1.56
CA TRP A 41 26.91 -18.08 0.96
C TRP A 41 25.94 -18.71 1.97
N VAL A 42 26.36 -18.84 3.23
CA VAL A 42 25.46 -19.28 4.32
C VAL A 42 24.41 -18.22 4.61
N GLU A 43 24.80 -16.94 4.59
CA GLU A 43 23.91 -15.80 4.82
C GLU A 43 22.78 -15.70 3.78
N LEU A 44 22.94 -16.24 2.56
CA LEU A 44 21.86 -16.30 1.57
C LEU A 44 20.68 -17.18 2.02
N LEU A 45 20.93 -18.17 2.87
CA LEU A 45 19.86 -19.01 3.43
C LEU A 45 19.29 -18.42 4.72
N THR A 46 20.12 -17.75 5.52
CA THR A 46 19.74 -17.34 6.89
C THR A 46 19.28 -15.89 7.02
N LYS A 47 19.68 -14.98 6.12
CA LYS A 47 19.25 -13.58 6.14
C LYS A 47 17.99 -13.35 5.32
N GLY A 48 16.85 -13.23 6.00
CA GLY A 48 15.57 -12.87 5.38
C GLY A 48 14.91 -14.05 4.68
N GLU A 49 14.34 -13.80 3.48
CA GLU A 49 13.75 -14.88 2.68
C GLU A 49 14.86 -15.78 2.11
N PRO A 50 14.82 -17.11 2.31
CA PRO A 50 15.87 -18.02 1.88
C PRO A 50 16.11 -17.99 0.36
N GLN A 51 17.36 -17.74 -0.03
CA GLN A 51 17.79 -17.63 -1.43
C GLN A 51 18.61 -18.86 -1.86
N PRO A 52 18.59 -19.22 -3.16
CA PRO A 52 19.47 -20.27 -3.67
C PRO A 52 20.94 -19.92 -3.43
N THR A 53 21.73 -20.91 -3.01
CA THR A 53 23.13 -20.71 -2.62
C THR A 53 24.01 -21.87 -3.08
N ILE A 54 25.33 -21.75 -2.85
CA ILE A 54 26.31 -22.80 -3.14
C ILE A 54 27.16 -23.00 -1.91
N LEU A 55 27.15 -24.23 -1.39
CA LEU A 55 27.88 -24.59 -0.17
C LEU A 55 29.02 -25.58 -0.51
N PRO A 56 30.24 -25.35 0.00
CA PRO A 56 31.35 -26.27 -0.21
C PRO A 56 31.33 -27.39 0.84
N CYS A 57 31.66 -28.60 0.40
CA CYS A 57 31.88 -29.77 1.24
C CYS A 57 33.30 -30.26 1.01
N TRP A 58 34.15 -30.17 2.03
CA TRP A 58 35.53 -30.62 1.92
C TRP A 58 35.69 -32.00 2.57
N ARG A 59 35.94 -33.00 1.72
CA ARG A 59 36.16 -34.39 2.11
C ARG A 59 37.52 -34.88 1.61
N SER A 60 38.23 -35.62 2.45
CA SER A 60 39.55 -36.18 2.10
C SER A 60 40.49 -35.14 1.44
N GLU A 61 40.71 -35.23 0.13
CA GLU A 61 41.61 -34.39 -0.68
C GLU A 61 40.88 -33.52 -1.72
N SER A 62 39.54 -33.56 -1.80
CA SER A 62 38.76 -32.80 -2.78
C SER A 62 37.65 -31.97 -2.13
N VAL A 63 37.31 -30.86 -2.77
CA VAL A 63 36.14 -30.06 -2.40
C VAL A 63 35.04 -30.36 -3.41
N ASP A 64 33.85 -30.68 -2.92
CA ASP A 64 32.62 -30.76 -3.72
C ASP A 64 31.80 -29.50 -3.45
N TRP A 65 31.11 -28.98 -4.46
CA TRP A 65 30.23 -27.82 -4.31
C TRP A 65 28.80 -28.23 -4.60
N TYR A 66 27.92 -27.93 -3.64
CA TYR A 66 26.50 -28.21 -3.72
C TYR A 66 25.74 -26.91 -3.95
N ALA A 67 25.13 -26.78 -5.12
CA ALA A 67 24.20 -25.71 -5.41
C ALA A 67 22.82 -26.11 -4.87
N ILE A 68 22.33 -25.34 -3.91
CA ILE A 68 21.10 -25.57 -3.15
C ILE A 68 20.02 -24.64 -3.69
N ALA A 69 18.90 -25.20 -4.14
CA ALA A 69 17.73 -24.44 -4.55
C ALA A 69 16.47 -24.97 -3.85
N LEU A 70 15.54 -24.06 -3.53
CA LEU A 70 14.30 -24.37 -2.80
C LEU A 70 13.11 -24.55 -3.74
N SER A 71 13.34 -24.41 -5.05
CA SER A 71 12.33 -24.65 -6.08
C SER A 71 12.97 -24.98 -7.42
N GLU A 72 12.21 -25.66 -8.27
CA GLU A 72 12.58 -25.96 -9.65
C GLU A 72 12.95 -24.71 -10.47
N ARG A 73 12.24 -23.60 -10.23
CA ARG A 73 12.53 -22.33 -10.90
C ARG A 73 13.89 -21.76 -10.46
N GLN A 74 14.19 -21.82 -9.16
CA GLN A 74 15.48 -21.40 -8.63
C GLN A 74 16.61 -22.30 -9.14
N LEU A 75 16.39 -23.62 -9.18
CA LEU A 75 17.35 -24.60 -9.69
C LEU A 75 17.73 -24.32 -11.15
N ARG A 76 16.75 -24.05 -12.01
CA ARG A 76 17.00 -23.72 -13.42
C ARG A 76 17.87 -22.47 -13.56
N ARG A 77 17.51 -21.38 -12.88
CA ARG A 77 18.32 -20.14 -12.87
C ARG A 77 19.73 -20.37 -12.35
N LEU A 78 19.86 -21.06 -11.21
CA LEU A 78 21.15 -21.35 -10.61
C LEU A 78 22.02 -22.21 -11.53
N SER A 79 21.41 -23.16 -12.25
CA SER A 79 22.10 -24.01 -13.23
C SER A 79 22.58 -23.22 -14.45
N GLU A 80 21.78 -22.28 -14.96
CA GLU A 80 22.18 -21.38 -16.05
C GLU A 80 23.35 -20.48 -15.64
N GLU A 81 23.31 -19.90 -14.43
CA GLU A 81 24.39 -19.08 -13.88
C GLU A 81 25.67 -19.92 -13.69
N LEU A 82 25.56 -21.10 -13.09
CA LEU A 82 26.68 -22.03 -12.94
C LEU A 82 27.31 -22.42 -14.28
N MET A 83 26.49 -22.67 -15.30
CA MET A 83 26.97 -22.98 -16.65
C MET A 83 27.75 -21.81 -17.26
N ALA A 84 27.28 -20.57 -17.06
CA ALA A 84 27.91 -19.38 -17.61
C ALA A 84 29.23 -19.00 -16.92
N PHE A 85 29.34 -19.20 -15.60
CA PHE A 85 30.50 -18.76 -14.82
C PHE A 85 31.52 -19.86 -14.52
N VAL A 86 31.07 -21.06 -14.20
CA VAL A 86 31.93 -22.20 -13.86
C VAL A 86 32.09 -23.10 -15.07
N GLY A 87 30.95 -23.52 -15.63
CA GLY A 87 30.87 -24.32 -16.85
C GLY A 87 31.76 -25.57 -16.84
N PRO A 88 31.97 -26.18 -18.03
CA PRO A 88 32.87 -27.31 -18.20
C PRO A 88 34.35 -26.93 -18.10
N THR A 89 34.67 -25.63 -18.17
CA THR A 89 36.02 -25.09 -18.14
C THR A 89 36.69 -25.28 -16.78
N TYR A 90 35.94 -25.13 -15.69
CA TYR A 90 36.47 -25.20 -14.33
C TYR A 90 35.92 -26.39 -13.52
N SER A 91 34.94 -27.13 -14.06
CA SER A 91 34.29 -28.23 -13.34
C SER A 91 33.79 -29.36 -14.23
N THR A 92 33.40 -30.46 -13.60
CA THR A 92 32.66 -31.57 -14.21
C THR A 92 31.21 -31.22 -14.57
N PHE A 93 30.74 -30.02 -14.22
CA PHE A 93 29.35 -29.63 -14.45
C PHE A 93 29.04 -29.53 -15.95
N ARG A 94 27.93 -30.17 -16.35
CA ARG A 94 27.38 -30.15 -17.72
C ARG A 94 25.89 -29.78 -17.74
N GLY A 95 25.37 -29.14 -16.68
CA GLY A 95 23.96 -28.75 -16.60
C GLY A 95 23.05 -29.82 -15.99
N GLN A 96 23.62 -30.94 -15.54
CA GLN A 96 22.89 -32.04 -14.93
C GLN A 96 22.57 -31.77 -13.45
N ARG A 97 21.40 -32.24 -13.00
CA ARG A 97 21.06 -32.28 -11.58
C ARG A 97 21.97 -33.25 -10.83
N ALA A 98 22.15 -33.01 -9.53
CA ALA A 98 22.85 -33.94 -8.67
C ALA A 98 22.08 -35.26 -8.59
N GLN A 99 22.78 -36.38 -8.77
CA GLN A 99 22.31 -37.69 -8.31
C GLN A 99 22.81 -37.86 -6.88
N LEU A 100 21.95 -37.54 -5.90
CA LEU A 100 22.29 -37.58 -4.49
C LEU A 100 22.20 -39.01 -3.96
N ASN A 101 23.21 -39.43 -3.22
CA ASN A 101 23.30 -40.73 -2.57
C ASN A 101 22.62 -40.67 -1.19
N PRO A 102 21.52 -41.41 -0.98
CA PRO A 102 20.81 -41.40 0.31
C PRO A 102 21.59 -42.10 1.44
N GLN A 103 22.67 -42.82 1.15
CA GLN A 103 23.55 -43.42 2.16
C GLN A 103 24.57 -42.43 2.74
N ASP A 104 24.70 -41.26 2.12
CA ASP A 104 25.61 -40.22 2.54
C ASP A 104 24.85 -39.19 3.39
N PRO A 105 25.23 -38.96 4.66
CA PRO A 105 24.51 -38.07 5.55
C PRO A 105 24.35 -36.63 5.02
N ILE A 106 25.36 -36.10 4.33
CA ILE A 106 25.32 -34.74 3.80
C ILE A 106 24.44 -34.68 2.54
N GLU A 107 24.56 -35.66 1.64
CA GLU A 107 23.73 -35.69 0.43
C GLU A 107 22.26 -35.99 0.75
N LEU A 108 22.00 -36.78 1.80
CA LEU A 108 20.67 -36.99 2.37
C LEU A 108 20.11 -35.68 2.92
N ALA A 109 20.87 -34.93 3.72
CA ALA A 109 20.45 -33.62 4.22
C ALA A 109 20.14 -32.63 3.10
N VAL A 110 20.94 -32.61 2.02
CA VAL A 110 20.66 -31.80 0.82
C VAL A 110 19.37 -32.24 0.14
N TYR A 111 19.14 -33.54 0.03
CA TYR A 111 17.93 -34.08 -0.59
C TYR A 111 16.67 -33.71 0.21
N GLU A 112 16.69 -33.90 1.54
CA GLU A 112 15.59 -33.57 2.43
C GLU A 112 15.27 -32.07 2.42
N PHE A 113 16.30 -31.22 2.41
CA PHE A 113 16.13 -29.77 2.42
C PHE A 113 15.62 -29.20 1.08
N THR A 114 16.05 -29.78 -0.05
CA THR A 114 15.74 -29.24 -1.39
C THR A 114 14.63 -30.01 -2.13
N GLY A 115 14.22 -31.17 -1.63
CA GLY A 115 13.37 -32.10 -2.39
C GLY A 115 14.05 -32.62 -3.66
N GLY A 116 15.38 -32.70 -3.67
CA GLY A 116 16.19 -33.10 -4.82
C GLY A 116 16.51 -31.98 -5.82
N ALA A 117 16.15 -30.73 -5.52
CA ALA A 117 16.48 -29.57 -6.34
C ALA A 117 17.92 -29.06 -6.08
N ALA A 118 18.92 -29.89 -6.39
CA ALA A 118 20.33 -29.58 -6.18
C ALA A 118 21.22 -29.90 -7.39
N VAL A 119 22.37 -29.22 -7.45
CA VAL A 119 23.47 -29.50 -8.40
C VAL A 119 24.72 -29.83 -7.60
N LYS A 120 25.45 -30.85 -8.04
CA LYS A 120 26.77 -31.21 -7.50
C LYS A 120 27.79 -30.99 -8.59
N LEU A 121 28.86 -30.26 -8.28
CA LEU A 121 29.99 -30.05 -9.17
C LEU A 121 31.30 -30.29 -8.43
N CYS A 122 32.30 -30.76 -9.18
CA CYS A 122 33.64 -31.08 -8.69
C CYS A 122 34.67 -30.47 -9.66
N GLY A 123 35.87 -30.12 -9.18
CA GLY A 123 36.89 -29.44 -9.98
C GLY A 123 38.07 -28.98 -9.12
N GLN A 124 39.00 -28.24 -9.71
CA GLN A 124 40.12 -27.65 -8.97
C GLN A 124 39.60 -26.57 -8.02
N ALA A 125 39.87 -26.73 -6.73
CA ALA A 125 39.19 -25.94 -5.70
C ALA A 125 39.43 -24.42 -5.79
N THR A 126 40.62 -24.02 -6.18
CA THR A 126 40.96 -22.60 -6.40
C THR A 126 40.13 -21.99 -7.52
N ASP A 127 40.02 -22.69 -8.64
CA ASP A 127 39.47 -22.16 -9.89
C ASP A 127 37.95 -22.08 -9.82
N VAL A 128 37.33 -23.13 -9.26
CA VAL A 128 35.89 -23.15 -8.97
C VAL A 128 35.55 -22.04 -7.97
N TRP A 129 36.33 -21.89 -6.90
CA TRP A 129 36.09 -20.82 -5.93
C TRP A 129 36.18 -19.42 -6.55
N GLU A 130 37.18 -19.15 -7.39
CA GLU A 130 37.31 -17.87 -8.09
C GLU A 130 36.18 -17.61 -9.09
N ALA A 131 35.70 -18.65 -9.79
CA ALA A 131 34.53 -18.55 -10.66
C ALA A 131 33.25 -18.24 -9.87
N LEU A 132 33.04 -18.93 -8.74
CA LEU A 132 31.90 -18.69 -7.84
C LEU A 132 31.93 -17.29 -7.22
N GLU A 133 33.10 -16.82 -6.78
CA GLU A 133 33.25 -15.47 -6.24
C GLU A 133 33.01 -14.39 -7.30
N ARG A 134 33.44 -14.62 -8.55
CA ARG A 134 33.08 -13.74 -9.69
C ARG A 134 31.57 -13.70 -9.92
N MET A 135 30.91 -14.86 -9.92
CA MET A 135 29.46 -14.97 -10.05
C MET A 135 28.74 -14.17 -8.95
N ARG A 136 29.12 -14.41 -7.67
CA ARG A 136 28.58 -13.71 -6.50
C ARG A 136 28.70 -12.19 -6.63
N ARG A 137 29.88 -11.68 -6.98
CA ARG A 137 30.14 -10.23 -7.16
C ARG A 137 29.28 -9.62 -8.28
N VAL A 138 29.03 -10.34 -9.37
CA VAL A 138 28.16 -9.86 -10.44
C VAL A 138 26.71 -9.79 -9.97
N SER A 139 26.24 -10.81 -9.25
CA SER A 139 24.89 -10.85 -8.70
C SER A 139 24.65 -9.76 -7.65
N GLU A 140 25.61 -9.51 -6.75
CA GLU A 140 25.56 -8.41 -5.78
C GLU A 140 25.48 -7.03 -6.46
N ARG A 141 26.30 -6.81 -7.50
CA ARG A 141 26.27 -5.56 -8.27
C ARG A 141 24.93 -5.37 -8.98
N ARG A 142 24.32 -6.45 -9.49
CA ARG A 142 23.00 -6.41 -10.13
C ARG A 142 21.91 -6.06 -9.11
N ALA A 143 21.90 -6.71 -7.95
CA ALA A 143 20.94 -6.44 -6.88
C ALA A 143 21.02 -4.98 -6.42
N LYS A 144 22.24 -4.47 -6.20
CA LYS A 144 22.45 -3.07 -5.83
C LYS A 144 21.95 -2.09 -6.90
N ARG A 145 22.21 -2.36 -8.20
CA ARG A 145 21.68 -1.54 -9.29
C ARG A 145 20.15 -1.56 -9.38
N VAL A 146 19.50 -2.69 -9.11
CA VAL A 146 18.03 -2.75 -9.09
C VAL A 146 17.46 -1.94 -7.94
N ALA A 147 18.11 -1.93 -6.77
CA ALA A 147 17.74 -1.09 -5.65
C ALA A 147 17.98 0.42 -5.93
N ASP A 148 19.05 0.75 -6.68
CA ASP A 148 19.43 2.12 -7.02
C ASP A 148 18.64 2.71 -8.21
N ILE A 149 17.91 1.93 -9.00
CA ILE A 149 17.09 2.48 -10.09
C ILE A 149 15.86 3.16 -9.45
N PRO A 150 15.71 4.49 -9.56
CA PRO A 150 14.56 5.18 -9.00
C PRO A 150 13.27 4.60 -9.60
N ARG A 151 12.35 4.18 -8.73
CA ARG A 151 11.05 3.67 -9.17
C ARG A 151 10.36 4.78 -9.97
N PRO A 152 9.75 4.45 -11.13
CA PRO A 152 8.93 5.42 -11.85
C PRO A 152 7.78 5.92 -10.98
N THR A 153 7.44 7.21 -11.05
CA THR A 153 6.37 7.82 -10.24
C THR A 153 5.05 7.06 -10.37
N GLY A 154 4.70 6.63 -11.59
CA GLY A 154 3.47 5.85 -11.83
C GLY A 154 3.46 4.46 -11.18
N ARG A 155 4.62 3.84 -10.94
CA ARG A 155 4.70 2.58 -10.18
C ARG A 155 4.42 2.84 -8.70
N VAL A 156 5.03 3.88 -8.13
CA VAL A 156 4.85 4.24 -6.72
C VAL A 156 3.41 4.64 -6.42
N LEU A 157 2.77 5.40 -7.33
CA LEU A 157 1.34 5.73 -7.20
C LEU A 157 0.45 4.48 -7.26
N ARG A 158 0.79 3.49 -8.08
CA ARG A 158 0.06 2.21 -8.11
C ARG A 158 0.21 1.46 -6.79
N ASP A 159 1.43 1.36 -6.27
CA ASP A 159 1.71 0.71 -4.99
C ASP A 159 0.96 1.42 -3.85
N PHE A 160 0.93 2.76 -3.87
CA PHE A 160 0.14 3.59 -2.95
C PHE A 160 -1.36 3.24 -3.01
N TYR A 161 -1.97 3.25 -4.19
CA TYR A 161 -3.40 2.92 -4.31
C TYR A 161 -3.70 1.46 -3.93
N MET A 162 -2.80 0.53 -4.22
CA MET A 162 -2.94 -0.86 -3.77
C MET A 162 -2.88 -0.97 -2.25
N ALA A 163 -1.97 -0.24 -1.60
CA ALA A 163 -1.89 -0.20 -0.14
C ALA A 163 -3.16 0.39 0.50
N LEU A 164 -3.73 1.44 -0.09
CA LEU A 164 -5.01 2.00 0.37
C LEU A 164 -6.15 0.99 0.27
N GLN A 165 -6.27 0.28 -0.86
CA GLN A 165 -7.28 -0.77 -1.02
C GLN A 165 -7.10 -1.95 -0.05
N ALA A 166 -5.86 -2.21 0.37
CA ALA A 166 -5.54 -3.23 1.36
C ALA A 166 -5.69 -2.74 2.83
N GLY A 167 -5.97 -1.45 3.05
CA GLY A 167 -5.99 -0.85 4.40
C GLY A 167 -4.60 -0.78 5.05
N ASP A 168 -3.51 -0.94 4.29
CA ASP A 168 -2.15 -0.93 4.80
C ASP A 168 -1.61 0.51 4.87
N ARG A 169 -1.84 1.15 6.01
CA ARG A 169 -1.39 2.52 6.30
C ARG A 169 0.12 2.69 6.12
N ILE A 170 0.92 1.74 6.64
CA ILE A 170 2.38 1.85 6.65
C ILE A 170 2.91 1.81 5.22
N ALA A 171 2.42 0.88 4.39
CA ALA A 171 2.83 0.80 2.99
C ALA A 171 2.43 2.04 2.18
N ALA A 172 1.26 2.61 2.45
CA ALA A 172 0.79 3.83 1.80
C ALA A 172 1.63 5.05 2.20
N GLU A 173 1.95 5.22 3.49
CA GLU A 173 2.81 6.29 4.01
C GLU A 173 4.24 6.18 3.47
N ASN A 174 4.81 4.96 3.41
CA ASN A 174 6.12 4.72 2.81
C ASN A 174 6.17 5.13 1.32
N SER A 175 5.06 4.92 0.61
CA SER A 175 4.95 5.33 -0.80
C SER A 175 4.90 6.86 -0.93
N LEU A 176 4.20 7.56 -0.04
CA LEU A 176 4.22 9.03 0.02
C LEU A 176 5.60 9.57 0.37
N GLN A 177 6.26 9.01 1.38
CA GLN A 177 7.59 9.44 1.79
C GLN A 177 8.60 9.28 0.65
N TYR A 178 8.52 8.17 -0.10
CA TYR A 178 9.34 7.98 -1.29
C TYR A 178 9.12 9.06 -2.36
N LEU A 179 7.88 9.54 -2.55
CA LEU A 179 7.56 10.61 -3.50
C LEU A 179 8.12 11.97 -3.03
N VAL A 180 8.13 12.21 -1.72
CA VAL A 180 8.73 13.39 -1.07
C VAL A 180 10.25 13.38 -1.28
N ASP A 181 10.92 12.30 -0.88
CA ASP A 181 12.38 12.18 -0.89
C ASP A 181 12.98 12.31 -2.29
N GLN A 182 12.22 11.88 -3.31
CA GLN A 182 12.65 11.93 -4.70
C GLN A 182 12.25 13.24 -5.41
N HIS A 183 11.61 14.19 -4.71
CA HIS A 183 11.10 15.46 -5.24
C HIS A 183 10.28 15.30 -6.54
N ARG A 184 9.46 14.24 -6.62
CA ARG A 184 8.78 13.86 -7.87
C ARG A 184 7.43 14.52 -8.07
N LEU A 185 6.91 15.18 -7.03
CA LEU A 185 5.61 15.85 -7.02
C LEU A 185 5.71 17.15 -6.21
N ASP A 186 4.94 18.15 -6.64
CA ASP A 186 4.79 19.39 -5.90
C ASP A 186 4.12 19.16 -4.55
N ALA A 187 4.44 20.01 -3.57
CA ALA A 187 3.90 19.94 -2.21
C ALA A 187 2.36 19.87 -2.18
N LEU A 188 1.70 20.54 -3.13
CA LEU A 188 0.24 20.54 -3.22
C LEU A 188 -0.33 19.18 -3.65
N ASN A 189 0.32 18.50 -4.60
CA ASN A 189 -0.10 17.17 -5.05
C ASN A 189 0.14 16.12 -3.94
N LEU A 190 1.24 16.26 -3.21
CA LEU A 190 1.51 15.42 -2.03
C LEU A 190 0.45 15.62 -0.95
N LEU A 191 0.03 16.86 -0.72
CA LEU A 191 -1.04 17.16 0.23
C LEU A 191 -2.38 16.53 -0.21
N PHE A 192 -2.72 16.58 -1.50
CA PHE A 192 -3.92 15.91 -2.02
C PHE A 192 -3.88 14.40 -1.80
N LEU A 193 -2.73 13.76 -2.05
CA LEU A 193 -2.58 12.32 -1.80
C LEU A 193 -2.65 11.99 -0.30
N ARG A 194 -2.12 12.86 0.58
CA ARG A 194 -2.24 12.69 2.03
C ARG A 194 -3.70 12.80 2.49
N VAL A 195 -4.47 13.75 1.96
CA VAL A 195 -5.91 13.86 2.24
C VAL A 195 -6.64 12.59 1.79
N GLN A 196 -6.31 12.07 0.61
CA GLN A 196 -6.90 10.83 0.12
C GLN A 196 -6.54 9.64 1.03
N LEU A 197 -5.28 9.51 1.47
CA LEU A 197 -4.86 8.48 2.40
C LEU A 197 -5.67 8.50 3.70
N LEU A 198 -5.79 9.68 4.32
CA LEU A 198 -6.53 9.82 5.58
C LEU A 198 -8.02 9.55 5.40
N ALA A 199 -8.59 9.95 4.26
CA ALA A 199 -10.01 9.73 3.97
C ALA A 199 -10.35 8.25 3.70
N GLU A 200 -9.49 7.51 3.00
CA GLU A 200 -9.68 6.07 2.75
C GLU A 200 -9.50 5.25 4.05
N LEU A 201 -8.63 5.69 4.95
CA LEU A 201 -8.43 5.07 6.27
C LEU A 201 -9.39 5.61 7.35
N GLU A 202 -10.38 6.41 6.95
CA GLU A 202 -11.39 7.02 7.84
C GLU A 202 -10.80 7.81 9.02
N GLN A 203 -9.59 8.36 8.86
CA GLN A 203 -8.91 9.18 9.86
C GLN A 203 -9.38 10.63 9.80
N TRP A 204 -10.69 10.85 10.03
CA TRP A 204 -11.35 12.14 9.85
C TRP A 204 -10.79 13.26 10.75
N ASN A 205 -10.51 12.93 12.01
CA ASN A 205 -9.92 13.87 12.97
C ASN A 205 -8.52 14.32 12.50
N GLU A 206 -7.67 13.36 12.11
CA GLU A 206 -6.32 13.66 11.63
C GLU A 206 -6.37 14.59 10.41
N LEU A 207 -7.29 14.32 9.48
CA LEU A 207 -7.51 15.11 8.27
C LEU A 207 -7.90 16.58 8.58
N LEU A 208 -8.76 16.82 9.58
CA LEU A 208 -9.14 18.20 9.97
C LEU A 208 -8.12 18.91 10.86
N THR A 209 -7.20 18.16 11.48
CA THR A 209 -6.10 18.72 12.27
C THR A 209 -4.83 18.96 11.46
N LEU A 210 -4.85 18.70 10.15
CA LEU A 210 -3.70 18.97 9.27
C LEU A 210 -3.28 20.45 9.39
N PRO A 211 -2.00 20.72 9.68
CA PRO A 211 -1.48 22.10 9.76
C PRO A 211 -1.75 22.90 8.48
N GLU A 212 -1.71 22.23 7.34
CA GLU A 212 -1.89 22.81 6.02
C GLU A 212 -3.37 22.98 5.61
N LEU A 213 -4.34 22.61 6.46
CA LEU A 213 -5.76 22.65 6.13
C LEU A 213 -6.22 24.04 5.66
N GLY A 214 -5.75 25.11 6.31
CA GLY A 214 -6.10 26.49 5.92
C GLY A 214 -5.68 26.80 4.48
N ASN A 215 -4.45 26.42 4.10
CA ASN A 215 -3.95 26.56 2.73
C ASN A 215 -4.74 25.68 1.77
N LEU A 216 -5.02 24.44 2.20
CA LEU A 216 -5.79 23.49 1.41
C LEU A 216 -7.16 24.07 1.07
N LEU A 217 -7.84 24.77 1.98
CA LEU A 217 -9.17 25.37 1.76
C LEU A 217 -9.17 26.57 0.79
N GLN A 218 -8.01 27.19 0.53
CA GLN A 218 -7.91 28.35 -0.37
C GLN A 218 -7.49 28.00 -1.81
N VAL A 219 -6.83 26.86 -2.03
CA VAL A 219 -6.34 26.47 -3.37
C VAL A 219 -7.43 25.80 -4.22
N ARG A 220 -7.23 25.74 -5.54
CA ARG A 220 -8.06 24.89 -6.40
C ARG A 220 -7.73 23.42 -6.12
N ARG A 221 -8.76 22.61 -5.82
CA ARG A 221 -8.63 21.21 -5.44
C ARG A 221 -9.33 20.28 -6.43
N PRO A 222 -8.82 19.06 -6.65
CA PRO A 222 -9.60 17.99 -7.28
C PRO A 222 -10.89 17.71 -6.51
N PHE A 223 -11.94 17.32 -7.22
CA PHE A 223 -13.25 17.12 -6.60
C PHE A 223 -13.25 16.04 -5.52
N ALA A 224 -12.50 14.95 -5.71
CA ALA A 224 -12.35 13.89 -4.72
C ALA A 224 -11.79 14.40 -3.38
N VAL A 225 -10.86 15.37 -3.41
CA VAL A 225 -10.32 16.00 -2.21
C VAL A 225 -11.40 16.81 -1.51
N THR A 226 -12.20 17.59 -2.25
CA THR A 226 -13.34 18.33 -1.67
C THR A 226 -14.35 17.39 -1.02
N GLN A 227 -14.67 16.25 -1.65
CA GLN A 227 -15.57 15.25 -1.08
C GLN A 227 -15.01 14.65 0.22
N ALA A 228 -13.71 14.31 0.24
CA ALA A 228 -13.04 13.81 1.43
C ALA A 228 -13.12 14.81 2.60
N LEU A 229 -12.84 16.09 2.33
CA LEU A 229 -12.95 17.16 3.33
C LEU A 229 -14.39 17.34 3.83
N LEU A 230 -15.38 17.35 2.94
CA LEU A 230 -16.80 17.46 3.33
C LEU A 230 -17.24 16.28 4.21
N ARG A 231 -16.83 15.05 3.86
CA ARG A 231 -17.08 13.86 4.69
C ARG A 231 -16.45 14.03 6.08
N ALA A 232 -15.19 14.44 6.13
CA ALA A 232 -14.49 14.65 7.40
C ALA A 232 -15.21 15.68 8.28
N VAL A 233 -15.61 16.83 7.70
CA VAL A 233 -16.37 17.87 8.41
C VAL A 233 -17.67 17.31 8.97
N TYR A 234 -18.45 16.60 8.16
CA TYR A 234 -19.72 16.04 8.65
C TYR A 234 -19.49 15.03 9.78
N ARG A 235 -18.57 14.09 9.60
CA ARG A 235 -18.30 13.00 10.55
C ARG A 235 -17.81 13.48 11.91
N THR A 236 -17.05 14.58 11.93
CA THR A 236 -16.45 15.11 13.16
C THR A 236 -17.32 16.18 13.81
N GLU A 237 -17.84 17.13 13.03
CA GLU A 237 -18.52 18.32 13.56
C GLU A 237 -20.04 18.14 13.67
N LEU A 238 -20.66 17.25 12.89
CA LEU A 238 -22.13 17.22 12.74
C LEU A 238 -22.79 15.86 13.00
N GLN A 239 -22.06 14.75 12.88
CA GLN A 239 -22.62 13.41 13.04
C GLN A 239 -23.32 13.23 14.39
N HIS A 240 -22.76 13.80 15.46
CA HIS A 240 -23.35 13.71 16.79
C HIS A 240 -24.75 14.34 16.90
N PHE A 241 -25.12 15.32 16.06
CA PHE A 241 -26.49 15.85 16.05
C PHE A 241 -27.48 14.90 15.36
N GLU A 242 -27.02 14.16 14.34
CA GLU A 242 -27.81 13.11 13.71
C GLU A 242 -28.06 11.96 14.70
N ASP A 243 -27.02 11.52 15.39
CA ASP A 243 -27.11 10.44 16.38
C ASP A 243 -28.06 10.79 17.55
N ASN A 244 -28.15 12.08 17.91
CA ASN A 244 -29.04 12.59 18.95
C ASN A 244 -30.41 13.10 18.41
N ASN A 245 -30.67 12.93 17.10
CA ASN A 245 -31.88 13.40 16.43
C ASN A 245 -32.23 14.88 16.72
N ALA A 246 -31.23 15.75 16.64
CA ALA A 246 -31.33 17.19 16.95
C ALA A 246 -31.09 18.08 15.70
N PRO A 247 -31.97 18.02 14.68
CA PRO A 247 -31.74 18.68 13.39
C PRO A 247 -31.73 20.22 13.50
N GLY A 248 -32.50 20.82 14.40
CA GLY A 248 -32.49 22.28 14.62
C GLY A 248 -31.16 22.79 15.17
N SER A 249 -30.57 22.05 16.12
CA SER A 249 -29.23 22.35 16.65
C SER A 249 -28.15 22.16 15.59
N ALA A 250 -28.29 21.17 14.71
CA ALA A 250 -27.37 20.97 13.59
C ALA A 250 -27.37 22.17 12.62
N VAL A 251 -28.55 22.73 12.32
CA VAL A 251 -28.65 23.94 11.46
C VAL A 251 -27.99 25.15 12.12
N ALA A 252 -28.27 25.39 13.40
CA ALA A 252 -27.66 26.51 14.13
C ALA A 252 -26.13 26.38 14.21
N TYR A 253 -25.62 25.20 14.59
CA TYR A 253 -24.18 24.94 14.65
C TYR A 253 -23.51 25.04 13.27
N PHE A 254 -24.20 24.56 12.23
CA PHE A 254 -23.72 24.70 10.86
C PHE A 254 -23.53 26.17 10.46
N GLN A 255 -24.49 27.03 10.77
CA GLN A 255 -24.43 28.45 10.47
C GLN A 255 -23.35 29.18 11.26
N GLU A 256 -23.25 28.92 12.56
CA GLU A 256 -22.36 29.66 13.45
C GLU A 256 -20.89 29.21 13.36
N VAL A 257 -20.63 27.91 13.15
CA VAL A 257 -19.29 27.32 13.27
C VAL A 257 -18.78 26.74 11.96
N VAL A 258 -19.57 25.87 11.31
CA VAL A 258 -19.10 25.09 10.15
C VAL A 258 -18.98 25.96 8.90
N PHE A 259 -20.05 26.68 8.55
CA PHE A 259 -20.10 27.46 7.31
C PHE A 259 -19.04 28.58 7.26
N PRO A 260 -18.83 29.40 8.31
CA PRO A 260 -17.80 30.45 8.28
C PRO A 260 -16.40 29.89 8.04
N ARG A 261 -16.08 28.73 8.62
CA ARG A 261 -14.76 28.09 8.51
C ARG A 261 -14.55 27.35 7.19
N TYR A 262 -15.58 26.69 6.67
CA TYR A 262 -15.46 25.77 5.54
C TYR A 262 -16.20 26.22 4.26
N ASN A 263 -16.66 27.47 4.18
CA ASN A 263 -17.47 28.01 3.06
C ASN A 263 -16.94 27.63 1.66
N ASN A 264 -15.61 27.62 1.46
CA ASN A 264 -14.96 27.29 0.19
C ASN A 264 -15.22 25.85 -0.29
N LEU A 265 -15.70 24.94 0.56
CA LEU A 265 -16.08 23.58 0.18
C LEU A 265 -17.49 23.51 -0.43
N PHE A 266 -18.33 24.51 -0.17
CA PHE A 266 -19.74 24.53 -0.55
C PHE A 266 -20.02 25.21 -1.89
N ALA A 267 -18.98 25.59 -2.63
CA ALA A 267 -19.12 26.28 -3.92
C ALA A 267 -19.87 25.43 -4.96
N VAL A 268 -19.57 24.13 -5.05
CA VAL A 268 -20.15 23.23 -6.06
C VAL A 268 -20.32 21.81 -5.49
N ARG A 269 -21.53 21.25 -5.52
CA ARG A 269 -21.83 19.85 -5.15
C ARG A 269 -21.37 18.83 -6.20
N ALA A 270 -21.23 19.27 -7.46
CA ALA A 270 -20.84 18.49 -8.65
C ALA A 270 -21.56 17.13 -8.79
N GLY A 271 -22.83 17.05 -8.39
CA GLY A 271 -23.63 15.84 -8.49
C GLY A 271 -23.26 14.71 -7.51
N SER A 272 -22.43 14.98 -6.48
CA SER A 272 -22.09 13.99 -5.46
C SER A 272 -23.33 13.44 -4.77
N LYS A 273 -23.42 12.11 -4.71
CA LYS A 273 -24.49 11.34 -4.05
C LYS A 273 -24.09 10.82 -2.65
N ILE A 274 -22.88 11.15 -2.20
CA ILE A 274 -22.36 10.73 -0.89
C ILE A 274 -23.27 11.30 0.23
N PRO A 275 -23.80 10.48 1.15
CA PRO A 275 -24.79 10.92 2.14
C PRO A 275 -24.37 12.12 2.98
N GLU A 276 -23.14 12.13 3.49
CA GLU A 276 -22.59 13.24 4.29
C GLU A 276 -22.57 14.55 3.50
N VAL A 277 -22.23 14.49 2.22
CA VAL A 277 -22.24 15.65 1.33
C VAL A 277 -23.68 16.13 1.11
N LEU A 278 -24.63 15.22 0.88
CA LEU A 278 -26.03 15.60 0.70
C LEU A 278 -26.59 16.31 1.94
N LYS A 279 -26.29 15.80 3.14
CA LYS A 279 -26.73 16.41 4.41
C LYS A 279 -26.11 17.78 4.63
N LEU A 280 -24.83 17.95 4.32
CA LEU A 280 -24.16 19.25 4.36
C LEU A 280 -24.78 20.28 3.40
N PHE A 281 -25.12 19.87 2.18
CA PHE A 281 -25.81 20.76 1.23
C PHE A 281 -27.28 21.00 1.61
N MET A 282 -27.93 20.07 2.32
CA MET A 282 -29.25 20.28 2.91
C MET A 282 -29.21 21.31 4.03
N LEU A 283 -28.22 21.22 4.93
CA LEU A 283 -27.97 22.24 5.96
C LEU A 283 -27.69 23.61 5.34
N LEU A 284 -26.95 23.67 4.23
CA LEU A 284 -26.76 24.90 3.46
C LEU A 284 -28.06 25.43 2.85
N ALA A 285 -28.94 24.55 2.35
CA ALA A 285 -30.19 24.95 1.74
C ALA A 285 -31.17 25.55 2.77
N VAL A 286 -31.20 24.96 3.96
CA VAL A 286 -32.13 25.31 5.05
C VAL A 286 -31.62 26.44 5.92
N GLY A 287 -30.33 26.42 6.26
CA GLY A 287 -29.67 27.41 7.10
C GLY A 287 -28.93 28.51 6.33
N GLY A 288 -28.90 28.50 5.00
CA GLY A 288 -28.26 29.56 4.23
C GLY A 288 -29.02 30.89 4.32
N GLU A 289 -28.30 32.01 4.24
CA GLU A 289 -28.87 33.33 3.99
C GLU A 289 -28.46 33.81 2.58
N PRO A 290 -29.38 33.88 1.60
CA PRO A 290 -30.78 33.47 1.63
C PRO A 290 -30.95 31.94 1.61
N THR A 291 -32.11 31.48 2.09
CA THR A 291 -32.48 30.06 2.04
C THR A 291 -32.68 29.61 0.58
N LYS A 292 -32.44 28.33 0.31
CA LYS A 292 -32.43 27.77 -1.06
C LYS A 292 -33.44 26.62 -1.20
N PRO A 293 -34.74 26.90 -1.29
CA PRO A 293 -35.78 25.86 -1.39
C PRO A 293 -35.60 24.97 -2.63
N ALA A 294 -35.19 25.52 -3.77
CA ALA A 294 -34.93 24.73 -4.98
C ALA A 294 -33.82 23.68 -4.79
N LEU A 295 -32.78 24.00 -4.01
CA LEU A 295 -31.70 23.05 -3.68
C LEU A 295 -32.20 21.95 -2.73
N ARG A 296 -33.02 22.30 -1.74
CA ARG A 296 -33.68 21.33 -0.84
C ARG A 296 -34.49 20.31 -1.66
N ASP A 297 -35.33 20.80 -2.57
CA ASP A 297 -36.21 19.95 -3.37
C ASP A 297 -35.42 19.06 -4.34
N GLU A 298 -34.36 19.60 -4.96
CA GLU A 298 -33.41 18.82 -5.77
C GLU A 298 -32.79 17.67 -4.97
N LEU A 299 -32.36 17.93 -3.74
CA LEU A 299 -31.73 16.93 -2.88
C LEU A 299 -32.72 15.83 -2.45
N LEU A 300 -33.98 16.17 -2.18
CA LEU A 300 -35.03 15.20 -1.84
C LEU A 300 -35.42 14.30 -3.02
N ALA A 301 -35.26 14.79 -4.26
CA ALA A 301 -35.56 14.03 -5.47
C ALA A 301 -34.52 12.93 -5.78
N ILE A 302 -33.39 12.88 -5.07
CA ILE A 302 -32.34 11.87 -5.29
C ILE A 302 -32.78 10.52 -4.70
N GLY A 303 -33.08 9.55 -5.58
CA GLY A 303 -33.66 8.25 -5.18
C GLY A 303 -32.67 7.19 -4.65
N GLU A 304 -31.37 7.34 -4.89
CA GLU A 304 -30.34 6.35 -4.52
C GLU A 304 -29.69 6.65 -3.16
N VAL A 305 -30.48 6.80 -2.10
CA VAL A 305 -29.97 7.07 -0.74
C VAL A 305 -30.57 6.05 0.23
N GLU A 306 -29.75 5.49 1.11
CA GLU A 306 -30.21 4.59 2.18
C GLU A 306 -31.30 5.25 3.04
N GLU A 307 -32.26 4.43 3.50
CA GLU A 307 -33.48 4.92 4.17
C GLU A 307 -33.19 5.72 5.45
N THR A 308 -32.15 5.36 6.20
CA THR A 308 -31.72 6.06 7.41
C THR A 308 -31.28 7.50 7.09
N HIS A 309 -30.42 7.66 6.08
CA HIS A 309 -29.94 8.96 5.62
C HIS A 309 -31.06 9.78 4.98
N ARG A 310 -31.96 9.12 4.25
CA ARG A 310 -33.14 9.77 3.66
C ARG A 310 -34.07 10.35 4.74
N SER A 311 -34.31 9.60 5.81
CA SER A 311 -35.14 10.03 6.93
C SER A 311 -34.57 11.31 7.58
N TYR A 312 -33.27 11.35 7.83
CA TYR A 312 -32.62 12.53 8.40
C TYR A 312 -32.62 13.73 7.44
N LEU A 313 -32.46 13.51 6.13
CA LEU A 313 -32.61 14.56 5.12
C LEU A 313 -34.01 15.18 5.12
N HIS A 314 -35.06 14.37 5.28
CA HIS A 314 -36.44 14.88 5.41
C HIS A 314 -36.64 15.69 6.69
N LEU A 315 -36.05 15.26 7.82
CA LEU A 315 -36.10 16.02 9.08
C LEU A 315 -35.43 17.39 8.95
N LEU A 316 -34.28 17.46 8.28
CA LEU A 316 -33.62 18.73 7.99
C LEU A 316 -34.45 19.61 7.04
N ALA A 317 -34.98 19.03 5.96
CA ALA A 317 -35.79 19.75 4.97
C ALA A 317 -37.05 20.37 5.57
N ALA A 318 -37.68 19.70 6.54
CA ALA A 318 -38.88 20.18 7.22
C ALA A 318 -38.66 21.43 8.08
N LEU A 319 -37.41 21.77 8.42
CA LEU A 319 -37.08 22.99 9.16
C LEU A 319 -37.20 24.26 8.30
N LEU A 320 -37.11 24.13 6.97
CA LEU A 320 -37.44 25.21 6.06
C LEU A 320 -38.95 25.19 5.87
N LYS A 321 -39.66 26.05 6.61
CA LYS A 321 -41.09 26.28 6.37
C LYS A 321 -41.26 26.64 4.91
N ASP A 322 -42.13 25.92 4.20
CA ASP A 322 -42.53 26.31 2.86
C ASP A 322 -43.15 27.70 2.96
N ALA A 323 -42.35 28.73 2.63
CA ALA A 323 -42.90 29.96 2.12
C ALA A 323 -43.42 29.64 0.71
N THR A 324 -44.53 28.89 0.64
CA THR A 324 -45.52 29.19 -0.38
C THR A 324 -45.83 30.66 -0.13
N PRO A 325 -45.51 31.59 -1.05
CA PRO A 325 -46.27 32.82 -1.01
C PRO A 325 -47.72 32.34 -1.19
N ASP A 326 -48.57 32.65 -0.21
CA ASP A 326 -50.00 32.66 -0.47
C ASP A 326 -50.16 33.38 -1.81
N SER A 327 -50.76 32.70 -2.77
CA SER A 327 -51.30 33.33 -3.96
C SER A 327 -52.52 34.16 -3.51
N GLU A 328 -52.32 35.11 -2.61
CA GLU A 328 -53.22 36.21 -2.30
C GLU A 328 -52.58 37.48 -2.86
N ASP A 329 -52.47 37.51 -4.18
CA ASP A 329 -52.79 38.68 -4.97
C ASP A 329 -52.72 38.22 -6.42
N ASN A 330 -53.84 37.67 -6.88
CA ASN A 330 -54.06 37.44 -8.30
C ASN A 330 -54.34 38.82 -8.93
N PRO A 331 -53.40 39.45 -9.66
CA PRO A 331 -53.59 40.79 -10.21
C PRO A 331 -54.77 40.87 -11.19
N LEU A 332 -55.24 39.72 -11.68
CA LEU A 332 -56.44 39.58 -12.50
C LEU A 332 -57.75 39.80 -11.71
N GLN A 333 -57.81 39.39 -10.43
CA GLN A 333 -58.99 39.62 -9.59
C GLN A 333 -59.09 41.07 -9.08
N GLN A 334 -57.95 41.73 -8.82
CA GLN A 334 -57.94 43.17 -8.52
C GLN A 334 -58.34 44.01 -9.75
N ALA A 335 -57.98 43.58 -10.97
CA ALA A 335 -58.41 44.25 -12.20
C ALA A 335 -59.92 44.12 -12.47
N GLU A 336 -60.52 42.96 -12.17
CA GLU A 336 -61.97 42.76 -12.31
C GLU A 336 -62.80 43.55 -11.29
N GLN A 337 -62.30 43.75 -10.06
CA GLN A 337 -62.97 44.57 -9.04
C GLN A 337 -62.92 46.08 -9.33
N LEU A 338 -61.87 46.57 -10.00
CA LEU A 338 -61.77 47.98 -10.42
C LEU A 338 -62.67 48.29 -11.62
N TYR A 339 -62.99 47.30 -12.46
CA TYR A 339 -63.86 47.47 -13.63
C TYR A 339 -65.36 47.44 -13.28
N GLN A 340 -65.74 46.86 -12.13
CA GLN A 340 -67.15 46.84 -11.67
C GLN A 340 -67.55 48.05 -10.82
N ASN A 341 -66.58 48.82 -10.31
CA ASN A 341 -66.79 49.97 -9.42
C ASN A 341 -66.48 51.34 -10.05
N GLY A 342 -66.18 51.38 -11.35
CA GLY A 342 -66.08 52.60 -12.16
C GLY A 342 -67.09 52.57 -13.30
#